data_AF-A0A3C0KF49-F1
#
_entry.id   AF-A0A3C0KF49-F1
#
_cell.length_a   1.000
_cell.length_b   1.000
_cell.length_c   1.000
_cell.angle_alpha   90.00
_cell.angle_beta   90.00
_cell.angle_gamma   90.00
#
_symmetry.space_group_name_H-M   'P 1'
#
loop_
_entity.id
_entity.type
_entity.pdbx_description
1 polymer ?
#
loop_
_entity_poly.entity_id
_entity_poly.type
_entity_poly.pdbx_seq_one_letter_code
_entity_poly.pdbx_strand_id
1 'polypeptide(L)'
;MADSARHAVCRPATALALPQLRLPARSVPAAVSKTAPPPLEPRVQTLVDFYRHVQRERMQGLPLLNPALSVEAVGFAWATPAQDGAEPPAVAEGILITPWFMSLVRLPAAPEPHGGRVGRSRVHAFGNERFDFIGAHDPAVGFHETCALFSPMDGFTDQSLARETAQSALAQLRPAPAPATAAEVVPPRRAFLLGRGRGVATGARP
;
A
#
# COMPACT_ATOMS: atom_id res chain seq x y z
N MET A 1 -0.05 51.47 48.36
CA MET A 1 -0.84 51.26 49.60
C MET A 1 -2.18 50.70 49.16
N ALA A 2 -2.64 49.60 49.77
CA ALA A 2 -3.64 48.61 49.29
C ALA A 2 -2.97 47.43 48.54
N ASP A 3 -3.25 46.15 48.78
CA ASP A 3 -4.10 45.46 49.76
C ASP A 3 -3.53 44.04 49.92
N SER A 4 -3.40 43.57 51.16
CA SER A 4 -3.01 42.21 51.52
C SER A 4 -4.26 41.46 51.96
N ALA A 5 -4.81 40.65 51.07
CA ALA A 5 -5.90 39.76 51.44
C ALA A 5 -5.87 38.45 50.64
N ARG A 6 -5.54 37.39 51.39
CA ARG A 6 -6.22 36.09 51.38
C ARG A 6 -6.03 35.27 50.10
N HIS A 7 -5.13 34.30 50.12
CA HIS A 7 -5.44 32.94 49.66
C HIS A 7 -4.66 31.96 50.53
N ALA A 8 -5.37 31.32 51.45
CA ALA A 8 -4.86 30.24 52.28
C ALA A 8 -4.47 29.07 51.37
N VAL A 9 -3.22 28.62 51.51
CA VAL A 9 -2.67 27.48 50.78
C VAL A 9 -3.37 26.21 51.27
N CYS A 10 -4.13 25.57 50.39
CA CYS A 10 -4.67 24.23 50.62
C CYS A 10 -3.51 23.22 50.76
N ARG A 11 -3.60 22.41 51.81
CA ARG A 11 -2.70 21.31 52.14
C ARG A 11 -2.46 20.36 50.94
N PRO A 12 -1.26 19.79 50.78
CA PRO A 12 -1.08 18.67 49.87
C PRO A 12 -1.81 17.43 50.41
N ALA A 13 -2.58 16.78 49.56
CA ALA A 13 -3.18 15.47 49.83
C ALA A 13 -2.07 14.42 49.95
N THR A 14 -1.97 13.80 51.12
CA THR A 14 -1.11 12.65 51.38
C THR A 14 -1.49 11.51 50.43
N ALA A 15 -0.55 11.09 49.58
CA ALA A 15 -0.68 9.91 48.76
C ALA A 15 -0.81 8.67 49.67
N LEU A 16 -1.98 8.03 49.64
CA LEU A 16 -2.19 6.71 50.23
C LEU A 16 -1.32 5.71 49.45
N ALA A 17 -0.25 5.25 50.10
CA ALA A 17 0.51 4.11 49.67
C ALA A 17 -0.40 2.87 49.66
N LEU A 18 -0.63 2.29 48.49
CA LEU A 18 -1.24 0.98 48.31
C LEU A 18 -0.13 -0.02 47.99
N PRO A 19 0.56 -0.61 48.99
CA PRO A 19 1.40 -1.76 48.75
C PRO A 19 0.51 -2.99 48.58
N GLN A 20 0.89 -3.87 47.66
CA GLN A 20 0.37 -5.23 47.46
C GLN A 20 -0.81 -5.42 46.49
N LEU A 21 -0.59 -5.14 45.21
CA LEU A 21 -1.18 -5.92 44.12
C LEU A 21 -0.12 -6.23 43.06
N ARG A 22 0.88 -7.04 43.43
CA ARG A 22 1.73 -7.73 42.44
C ARG A 22 0.93 -8.92 41.89
N LEU A 23 0.14 -8.67 40.84
CA LEU A 23 -0.37 -9.74 40.01
C LEU A 23 0.82 -10.35 39.25
N PRO A 24 1.02 -11.68 39.26
CA PRO A 24 2.05 -12.30 38.46
C PRO A 24 1.74 -11.98 36.99
N ALA A 25 2.70 -11.35 36.31
CA ALA A 25 2.66 -11.20 34.86
C ALA A 25 2.69 -12.61 34.26
N ARG A 26 1.50 -13.12 33.92
CA ARG A 26 1.36 -14.34 33.15
C ARG A 26 1.90 -14.00 31.77
N SER A 27 3.11 -14.45 31.48
CA SER A 27 3.69 -14.41 30.14
C SER A 27 2.70 -15.09 29.21
N VAL A 28 1.95 -14.30 28.44
CA VAL A 28 1.15 -14.81 27.34
C VAL A 28 2.17 -15.18 26.27
N PRO A 29 2.32 -16.46 25.88
CA PRO A 29 3.04 -16.76 24.68
C PRO A 29 2.26 -16.08 23.55
N ALA A 30 2.84 -15.02 22.97
CA ALA A 30 2.38 -14.45 21.73
C ALA A 30 2.62 -15.48 20.62
N ALA A 31 1.75 -16.49 20.57
CA ALA A 31 1.47 -17.18 19.34
C ALA A 31 0.91 -16.12 18.42
N VAL A 32 1.77 -15.52 17.60
CA VAL A 32 1.34 -14.73 16.45
C VAL A 32 0.68 -15.74 15.52
N SER A 33 -0.60 -16.00 15.78
CA SER A 33 -1.47 -16.64 14.81
C SER A 33 -1.34 -15.80 13.56
N LYS A 34 -0.77 -16.41 12.51
CA LYS A 34 -0.78 -15.89 11.16
C LYS A 34 -2.24 -15.88 10.69
N THR A 35 -3.02 -14.96 11.24
CA THR A 35 -4.43 -14.78 10.90
C THR A 35 -4.44 -14.23 9.49
N ALA A 36 -5.06 -14.98 8.58
CA ALA A 36 -5.27 -14.50 7.21
C ALA A 36 -5.94 -13.12 7.26
N PRO A 37 -5.58 -12.21 6.34
CA PRO A 37 -6.22 -10.90 6.29
C PRO A 37 -7.74 -11.08 6.15
N PRO A 38 -8.55 -10.14 6.68
CA PRO A 38 -10.00 -10.24 6.62
C PRO A 38 -10.49 -10.31 5.16
N PRO A 39 -11.75 -10.72 4.92
CA PRO A 39 -12.31 -10.71 3.58
C PRO A 39 -12.23 -9.30 2.98
N LEU A 40 -11.68 -9.20 1.77
CA LEU A 40 -11.46 -7.93 1.08
C LEU A 40 -12.74 -7.35 0.48
N GLU A 41 -13.61 -8.22 -0.04
CA GLU A 41 -14.80 -7.85 -0.79
C GLU A 41 -15.71 -6.84 -0.06
N PRO A 42 -16.10 -7.04 1.21
CA PRO A 42 -16.96 -6.09 1.91
C PRO A 42 -16.34 -4.70 2.05
N ARG A 43 -15.00 -4.66 2.19
CA ARG A 43 -14.24 -3.43 2.37
C ARG A 43 -14.22 -2.62 1.08
N VAL A 44 -13.99 -3.28 -0.05
CA VAL A 44 -14.02 -2.69 -1.39
C VAL A 44 -15.43 -2.25 -1.75
N GLN A 45 -16.45 -3.06 -1.42
CA GLN A 45 -17.85 -2.70 -1.67
C GLN A 45 -18.25 -1.43 -0.92
N THR A 46 -17.83 -1.28 0.34
CA THR A 46 -18.06 -0.05 1.12
C THR A 46 -17.45 1.18 0.45
N LEU A 47 -16.23 1.06 -0.09
CA LEU A 47 -15.58 2.13 -0.86
C LEU A 47 -16.39 2.48 -2.11
N VAL A 48 -16.81 1.49 -2.89
CA VAL A 48 -17.61 1.68 -4.11
C VAL A 48 -18.93 2.38 -3.79
N ASP A 49 -19.63 1.93 -2.75
CA ASP A 49 -20.94 2.49 -2.37
C ASP A 49 -20.81 3.95 -1.90
N PHE A 50 -19.74 4.28 -1.17
CA PHE A 50 -19.42 5.66 -0.82
C PHE A 50 -19.26 6.53 -2.06
N TYR A 51 -18.45 6.12 -3.04
CA TYR A 51 -18.25 6.92 -4.26
C TYR A 51 -19.49 7.00 -5.14
N ARG A 52 -20.33 5.95 -5.17
CA ARG A 52 -21.66 6.01 -5.81
C ARG A 52 -22.58 7.01 -5.12
N HIS A 53 -22.53 7.10 -3.80
CA HIS A 53 -23.26 8.11 -3.05
C HIS A 53 -22.75 9.51 -3.37
N VAL A 54 -21.42 9.73 -3.38
CA VAL A 54 -20.81 11.00 -3.79
C VAL A 54 -21.23 11.41 -5.21
N GLN A 55 -21.28 10.44 -6.14
CA GLN A 55 -21.76 10.67 -7.50
C GLN A 55 -23.19 11.23 -7.51
N ARG A 56 -24.09 10.64 -6.70
CA ARG A 56 -25.51 11.04 -6.65
C ARG A 56 -25.75 12.36 -5.94
N GLU A 57 -25.06 12.62 -4.85
CA GLU A 57 -25.33 13.79 -4.00
C GLU A 57 -24.56 15.04 -4.40
N ARG A 58 -23.28 14.88 -4.77
CA ARG A 58 -22.34 16.01 -4.89
C ARG A 58 -21.94 16.30 -6.33
N MET A 59 -21.92 15.29 -7.19
CA MET A 59 -21.39 15.43 -8.54
C MET A 59 -22.47 15.55 -9.61
N GLN A 60 -23.73 15.18 -9.32
CA GLN A 60 -24.82 15.27 -10.30
C GLN A 60 -24.93 16.68 -10.90
N GLY A 61 -25.07 16.74 -12.21
CA GLY A 61 -25.20 18.00 -12.96
C GLY A 61 -23.88 18.75 -13.22
N LEU A 62 -22.73 18.26 -12.73
CA LEU A 62 -21.44 18.84 -13.08
C LEU A 62 -21.02 18.40 -14.49
N PRO A 63 -20.52 19.34 -15.34
CA PRO A 63 -20.12 19.02 -16.71
C PRO A 63 -18.88 18.10 -16.80
N LEU A 64 -18.20 17.87 -15.69
CA LEU A 64 -17.03 16.97 -15.57
C LEU A 64 -17.42 15.49 -15.57
N LEU A 65 -18.70 15.16 -15.35
CA LEU A 65 -19.15 13.77 -15.30
C LEU A 65 -19.22 13.16 -16.70
N ASN A 66 -18.48 12.08 -16.92
CA ASN A 66 -18.65 11.22 -18.08
C ASN A 66 -19.79 10.21 -17.83
N PRO A 67 -20.98 10.37 -18.45
CA PRO A 67 -22.13 9.51 -18.19
C PRO A 67 -21.97 8.08 -18.72
N ALA A 68 -20.99 7.82 -19.60
CA ALA A 68 -20.69 6.48 -20.09
C ALA A 68 -19.98 5.60 -19.05
N LEU A 69 -19.53 6.21 -17.94
CA LEU A 69 -18.79 5.54 -16.89
C LEU A 69 -19.61 5.37 -15.62
N SER A 70 -19.20 4.40 -14.81
CA SER A 70 -19.76 4.11 -13.50
C SER A 70 -18.64 3.89 -12.48
N VAL A 71 -18.98 4.02 -11.20
CA VAL A 71 -18.04 3.74 -10.11
C VAL A 71 -17.74 2.24 -10.07
N GLU A 72 -16.47 1.87 -10.24
CA GLU A 72 -15.97 0.50 -10.27
C GLU A 72 -14.61 0.38 -9.59
N ALA A 73 -14.43 -0.66 -8.78
CA ALA A 73 -13.16 -1.02 -8.18
C ALA A 73 -12.48 -2.14 -8.97
N VAL A 74 -11.24 -1.93 -9.40
CA VAL A 74 -10.50 -2.84 -10.28
C VAL A 74 -9.23 -3.34 -9.58
N GLY A 75 -9.07 -4.66 -9.55
CA GLY A 75 -7.83 -5.34 -9.15
C GLY A 75 -7.37 -5.05 -7.72
N PHE A 76 -8.32 -4.90 -6.80
CA PHE A 76 -8.00 -4.79 -5.37
C PHE A 76 -7.42 -6.10 -4.85
N ALA A 77 -6.25 -6.00 -4.21
CA ALA A 77 -5.58 -7.12 -3.55
C ALA A 77 -4.89 -6.63 -2.28
N TRP A 78 -4.72 -7.51 -1.29
CA TRP A 78 -3.89 -7.19 -0.12
C TRP A 78 -2.44 -6.98 -0.55
N ALA A 79 -1.86 -5.85 -0.16
CA ALA A 79 -0.46 -5.56 -0.37
C ALA A 79 0.39 -6.57 0.40
N THR A 80 1.42 -7.12 -0.25
CA THR A 80 2.41 -7.95 0.41
C THR A 80 3.29 -7.08 1.32
N PRO A 81 3.45 -7.45 2.61
CA PRO A 81 4.32 -6.69 3.51
C PRO A 81 5.75 -6.65 2.98
N ALA A 82 6.40 -5.50 3.13
CA ALA A 82 7.84 -5.40 2.94
C ALA A 82 8.54 -6.31 3.96
N GLN A 83 9.61 -6.98 3.56
CA GLN A 83 10.29 -8.05 4.30
C GLN A 83 10.94 -7.63 5.63
N ASP A 84 10.70 -6.40 6.10
CA ASP A 84 11.35 -5.81 7.26
C ASP A 84 10.45 -5.86 8.51
N GLY A 85 10.37 -7.06 9.11
CA GLY A 85 10.32 -7.29 10.57
C GLY A 85 9.12 -6.79 11.41
N ALA A 86 8.27 -5.91 10.90
CA ALA A 86 7.02 -5.51 11.55
C ALA A 86 5.90 -5.60 10.52
N GLU A 87 4.97 -6.55 10.72
CA GLU A 87 3.78 -6.70 9.88
C GLU A 87 2.94 -5.41 10.02
N PRO A 88 2.94 -4.52 9.00
CA PRO A 88 2.02 -3.41 9.01
C PRO A 88 0.59 -3.95 8.91
N PRO A 89 -0.43 -3.22 9.38
CA PRO A 89 -1.82 -3.61 9.16
C PRO A 89 -2.04 -3.86 7.66
N ALA A 90 -2.77 -4.92 7.33
CA ALA A 90 -3.03 -5.28 5.94
C ALA A 90 -3.69 -4.10 5.20
N VAL A 91 -3.09 -3.66 4.09
CA VAL A 91 -3.61 -2.59 3.25
C VAL A 91 -4.03 -3.21 1.92
N ALA A 92 -5.26 -2.98 1.51
CA ALA A 92 -5.73 -3.34 0.18
C ALA A 92 -5.35 -2.26 -0.81
N GLU A 93 -4.84 -2.67 -1.97
CA GLU A 93 -4.40 -1.77 -3.02
C GLU A 93 -5.11 -2.11 -4.32
N GLY A 94 -5.59 -1.10 -5.04
CA GLY A 94 -6.28 -1.28 -6.32
C GLY A 94 -6.50 0.03 -7.05
N ILE A 95 -7.28 0.00 -8.12
CA ILE A 95 -7.71 1.20 -8.86
C ILE A 95 -9.20 1.42 -8.67
N LEU A 96 -9.57 2.67 -8.40
CA LEU A 96 -10.95 3.12 -8.42
C LEU A 96 -11.21 3.92 -9.69
N ILE A 97 -12.20 3.49 -10.47
CA ILE A 97 -12.75 4.22 -11.59
C ILE A 97 -13.99 4.96 -11.10
N THR A 98 -14.10 6.24 -11.44
CA THR A 98 -15.30 7.04 -11.29
C THR A 98 -15.57 7.79 -12.59
N PRO A 99 -16.79 8.32 -12.78
CA PRO A 99 -17.09 9.17 -13.94
C PRO A 99 -16.28 10.46 -14.06
N TRP A 100 -15.52 10.88 -13.04
CA TRP A 100 -14.78 12.15 -13.03
C TRP A 100 -13.26 12.00 -12.76
N PHE A 101 -12.83 10.87 -12.22
CA PHE A 101 -11.41 10.50 -12.11
C PHE A 101 -11.20 8.98 -12.14
N MET A 102 -9.96 8.58 -12.43
CA MET A 102 -9.42 7.25 -12.12
C MET A 102 -8.23 7.41 -11.15
N SER A 103 -8.17 6.63 -10.07
CA SER A 103 -7.10 6.75 -9.06
C SER A 103 -6.60 5.42 -8.52
N LEU A 104 -5.33 5.37 -8.14
CA LEU A 104 -4.80 4.33 -7.25
C LEU A 104 -5.39 4.56 -5.85
N VAL A 105 -5.74 3.49 -5.16
CA VAL A 105 -6.30 3.54 -3.80
C VAL A 105 -5.53 2.61 -2.88
N ARG A 106 -5.21 3.11 -1.69
CA ARG A 106 -4.71 2.34 -0.54
C ARG A 106 -5.76 2.36 0.56
N LEU A 107 -6.26 1.18 0.90
CA LEU A 107 -7.42 0.99 1.76
C LEU A 107 -7.04 0.07 2.93
N PRO A 108 -6.83 0.61 4.15
CA PRO A 108 -6.57 -0.19 5.34
C PRO A 108 -7.68 -1.23 5.58
N ALA A 109 -7.28 -2.44 6.02
CA ALA A 109 -8.18 -3.57 6.23
C ALA A 109 -9.31 -3.27 7.22
N ALA A 110 -8.98 -2.55 8.29
CA ALA A 110 -9.95 -2.02 9.23
C ALA A 110 -10.19 -0.52 8.93
N PRO A 111 -11.41 0.00 9.13
CA PRO A 111 -11.66 1.43 9.11
C PRO A 111 -10.82 2.12 10.19
N GLU A 112 -9.92 3.01 9.78
CA GLU A 112 -9.11 3.81 10.68
C GLU A 112 -9.67 5.24 10.81
N PRO A 113 -9.51 5.89 11.98
CA PRO A 113 -9.81 7.31 12.10
C PRO A 113 -8.82 8.14 11.26
N HIS A 114 -9.25 9.35 10.87
CA HIS A 114 -8.40 10.25 10.08
C HIS A 114 -7.06 10.59 10.74
N GLY A 115 -7.02 10.76 12.08
CA GLY A 115 -5.79 11.01 12.83
C GLY A 115 -4.99 12.25 12.36
N GLY A 116 -5.67 13.26 11.83
CA GLY A 116 -5.04 14.46 11.25
C GLY A 116 -4.30 14.24 9.92
N ARG A 117 -4.49 13.09 9.27
CA ARG A 117 -3.81 12.71 8.01
C ARG A 117 -4.58 13.11 6.74
N VAL A 118 -5.82 13.59 6.87
CA VAL A 118 -6.62 14.03 5.71
C VAL A 118 -5.99 15.25 5.03
N GLY A 119 -5.93 15.25 3.71
CA GLY A 119 -5.30 16.29 2.89
C GLY A 119 -3.77 16.30 2.96
N ARG A 120 -3.15 15.38 3.70
CA ARG A 120 -1.69 15.22 3.72
C ARG A 120 -1.28 14.21 2.67
N SER A 121 -0.26 14.57 1.90
CA SER A 121 0.36 13.64 0.95
C SER A 121 1.46 12.83 1.63
N ARG A 122 1.55 11.53 1.30
CA ARG A 122 2.58 10.61 1.77
C ARG A 122 3.04 9.71 0.64
N VAL A 123 4.35 9.54 0.52
CA VAL A 123 4.94 8.65 -0.47
C VAL A 123 4.84 7.20 0.00
N HIS A 124 4.12 6.38 -0.77
CA HIS A 124 3.99 4.95 -0.54
C HIS A 124 4.44 4.14 -1.76
N ALA A 125 5.02 2.98 -1.50
CA ALA A 125 5.24 1.99 -2.54
C ALA A 125 3.88 1.41 -2.96
N PHE A 126 3.68 1.25 -4.26
CA PHE A 126 2.54 0.57 -4.86
C PHE A 126 3.10 -0.35 -5.95
N GLY A 127 3.15 -1.65 -5.65
CA GLY A 127 3.89 -2.58 -6.49
C GLY A 127 5.40 -2.26 -6.51
N ASN A 128 5.98 -2.09 -7.70
CA ASN A 128 7.41 -1.77 -7.88
C ASN A 128 7.74 -0.27 -7.84
N GLU A 129 6.75 0.60 -7.90
CA GLU A 129 6.92 2.06 -7.97
C GLU A 129 6.50 2.76 -6.68
N ARG A 130 6.81 4.06 -6.57
CA ARG A 130 6.43 4.91 -5.43
C ARG A 130 5.58 6.09 -5.90
N PHE A 131 4.45 6.31 -5.24
CA PHE A 131 3.53 7.42 -5.55
C PHE A 131 3.25 8.27 -4.32
N ASP A 132 2.90 9.52 -4.56
CA ASP A 132 2.42 10.42 -3.52
C ASP A 132 0.91 10.27 -3.35
N PHE A 133 0.49 9.69 -2.24
CA PHE A 133 -0.92 9.45 -1.93
C PHE A 133 -1.45 10.50 -0.98
N ILE A 134 -2.61 11.06 -1.31
CA ILE A 134 -3.31 12.04 -0.48
C ILE A 134 -4.31 11.31 0.41
N GLY A 135 -4.23 11.56 1.71
CA GLY A 135 -5.15 11.01 2.70
C GLY A 135 -6.56 11.60 2.57
N ALA A 136 -7.55 10.73 2.58
CA ALA A 136 -8.98 11.04 2.63
C ALA A 136 -9.64 10.26 3.77
N HIS A 137 -10.82 10.70 4.19
CA HIS A 137 -11.57 10.03 5.24
C HIS A 137 -13.07 10.22 5.02
N ASP A 138 -13.81 9.14 5.18
CA ASP A 138 -15.26 9.13 5.23
C ASP A 138 -15.69 8.28 6.46
N PRO A 139 -16.78 8.58 7.18
CA PRO A 139 -17.19 7.78 8.33
C PRO A 139 -17.50 6.31 8.02
N ALA A 140 -18.01 5.98 6.83
CA ALA A 140 -18.32 4.62 6.43
C ALA A 140 -17.07 3.88 5.92
N VAL A 141 -16.24 4.55 5.11
CA VAL A 141 -15.01 3.97 4.58
C VAL A 141 -13.85 4.03 5.59
N GLY A 142 -13.84 4.95 6.54
CA GLY A 142 -12.66 5.31 7.31
C GLY A 142 -11.57 5.98 6.47
N PHE A 143 -10.38 6.09 7.05
CA PHE A 143 -9.20 6.63 6.40
C PHE A 143 -8.77 5.75 5.23
N HIS A 144 -8.51 6.38 4.09
CA HIS A 144 -7.98 5.76 2.88
C HIS A 144 -7.14 6.79 2.14
N GLU A 145 -6.26 6.34 1.25
CA GLU A 145 -5.37 7.24 0.53
C GLU A 145 -5.54 7.03 -0.97
N THR A 146 -5.42 8.11 -1.74
CA THR A 146 -5.63 8.08 -3.19
C THR A 146 -4.52 8.81 -3.93
N CYS A 147 -4.17 8.31 -5.11
CA CYS A 147 -3.29 8.98 -6.06
C CYS A 147 -3.99 9.01 -7.42
N ALA A 148 -4.35 10.21 -7.89
CA ALA A 148 -5.05 10.36 -9.17
C ALA A 148 -4.15 9.93 -10.34
N LEU A 149 -4.72 9.15 -11.26
CA LEU A 149 -4.08 8.73 -12.51
C LEU A 149 -4.63 9.54 -13.69
N PHE A 150 -5.96 9.64 -13.79
CA PHE A 150 -6.63 10.36 -14.86
C PHE A 150 -7.70 11.29 -14.28
N SER A 151 -7.65 12.54 -14.71
CA SER A 151 -8.72 13.53 -14.57
C SER A 151 -8.45 14.62 -15.61
N PRO A 152 -9.41 15.00 -16.47
CA PRO A 152 -10.79 14.51 -16.55
C PRO A 152 -10.91 13.10 -17.17
N MET A 153 -12.11 12.52 -17.14
CA MET A 153 -12.41 11.18 -17.69
C MET A 153 -13.06 11.22 -19.09
N ASP A 154 -13.07 12.38 -19.74
CA ASP A 154 -13.74 12.59 -21.04
C ASP A 154 -13.12 11.78 -22.19
N GLY A 155 -11.85 11.37 -22.04
CA GLY A 155 -11.14 10.55 -23.02
C GLY A 155 -11.59 9.07 -23.08
N PHE A 156 -12.44 8.63 -22.16
CA PHE A 156 -12.93 7.25 -22.11
C PHE A 156 -14.33 7.14 -22.71
N THR A 157 -14.47 6.40 -23.82
CA THR A 157 -15.74 6.25 -24.54
C THR A 157 -16.76 5.37 -23.82
N ASP A 158 -16.28 4.41 -23.04
CA ASP A 158 -17.08 3.42 -22.34
C ASP A 158 -16.33 2.81 -21.15
N GLN A 159 -17.06 2.04 -20.35
CA GLN A 159 -16.53 1.37 -19.16
C GLN A 159 -15.48 0.31 -19.49
N SER A 160 -15.55 -0.36 -20.67
CA SER A 160 -14.58 -1.40 -21.04
C SER A 160 -13.20 -0.78 -21.23
N LEU A 161 -13.11 0.32 -21.97
CA LEU A 161 -11.86 1.03 -22.20
C LEU A 161 -11.24 1.53 -20.88
N ALA A 162 -12.06 2.07 -19.97
CA ALA A 162 -11.59 2.50 -18.65
C ALA A 162 -11.07 1.31 -17.83
N ARG A 163 -11.76 0.17 -17.86
CA ARG A 163 -11.36 -1.06 -17.16
C ARG A 163 -10.07 -1.64 -17.73
N GLU A 164 -9.95 -1.74 -19.05
CA GLU A 164 -8.75 -2.23 -19.73
C GLU A 164 -7.53 -1.36 -19.41
N THR A 165 -7.73 -0.03 -19.39
CA THR A 165 -6.68 0.92 -19.00
C THR A 165 -6.26 0.73 -17.55
N ALA A 166 -7.22 0.59 -16.63
CA ALA A 166 -6.92 0.31 -15.22
C ALA A 166 -6.17 -1.03 -15.04
N GLN A 167 -6.59 -2.08 -15.74
CA GLN A 167 -5.93 -3.38 -15.72
C GLN A 167 -4.49 -3.30 -16.28
N SER A 168 -4.29 -2.56 -17.37
CA SER A 168 -2.96 -2.32 -17.95
C SER A 168 -2.04 -1.56 -17.00
N ALA A 169 -2.55 -0.51 -16.34
CA ALA A 169 -1.81 0.21 -15.31
C ALA A 169 -1.41 -0.71 -14.14
N LEU A 170 -2.33 -1.54 -13.64
CA LEU A 170 -2.03 -2.51 -12.58
C LEU A 170 -0.99 -3.55 -13.02
N ALA A 171 -1.05 -4.04 -14.25
CA ALA A 171 -0.09 -5.01 -14.78
C ALA A 171 1.33 -4.44 -14.86
N GLN A 172 1.47 -3.16 -15.19
CA GLN A 172 2.77 -2.47 -15.20
C GLN A 172 3.32 -2.25 -13.79
N LEU A 173 2.46 -1.91 -12.83
CA LEU A 173 2.86 -1.65 -11.44
C LEU A 173 3.11 -2.94 -10.64
N ARG A 174 2.44 -4.03 -11.00
CA ARG A 174 2.53 -5.33 -10.34
C ARG A 174 2.97 -6.39 -11.34
N PRO A 175 4.21 -6.29 -11.86
CA PRO A 175 4.71 -7.31 -12.77
C PRO A 175 4.67 -8.66 -12.06
N ALA A 176 4.04 -9.65 -12.71
CA ALA A 176 4.10 -11.01 -12.23
C ALA A 176 5.59 -11.41 -12.11
N PRO A 177 5.98 -12.19 -11.10
CA PRO A 177 7.34 -12.69 -11.02
C PRO A 177 7.65 -13.40 -12.34
N ALA A 178 8.66 -12.90 -13.06
CA ALA A 178 9.09 -13.51 -14.30
C ALA A 178 9.37 -14.99 -14.00
N PRO A 179 8.86 -15.94 -14.80
CA PRO A 179 9.27 -17.33 -14.65
C PRO A 179 10.79 -17.33 -14.75
N ALA A 180 11.46 -17.78 -13.68
CA ALA A 180 12.91 -17.89 -13.66
C ALA A 180 13.29 -18.65 -14.93
N THR A 181 13.83 -17.94 -15.91
CA THR A 181 14.30 -18.55 -17.14
C THR A 181 15.35 -19.53 -16.64
N ALA A 182 15.04 -20.83 -16.77
CA ALA A 182 15.96 -21.88 -16.39
C ALA A 182 17.30 -21.50 -17.01
N ALA A 183 18.27 -21.16 -16.16
CA ALA A 183 19.58 -20.74 -16.60
C ALA A 183 20.05 -21.83 -17.55
N GLU A 184 20.14 -21.50 -18.84
CA GLU A 184 20.74 -22.36 -19.83
C GLU A 184 22.13 -22.66 -19.29
N VAL A 185 22.35 -23.91 -18.87
CA VAL A 185 23.62 -24.36 -18.33
C VAL A 185 24.62 -24.20 -19.48
N VAL A 186 25.28 -23.05 -19.54
CA VAL A 186 26.39 -22.82 -20.46
C VAL A 186 27.45 -23.85 -20.10
N PRO A 187 27.69 -24.88 -20.94
CA PRO A 187 28.70 -25.87 -20.62
C PRO A 187 30.07 -25.15 -20.58
N PRO A 188 30.94 -25.44 -19.60
CA PRO A 188 32.22 -24.78 -19.48
C PRO A 188 33.05 -25.04 -20.76
N ARG A 189 33.36 -23.98 -21.51
CA ARG A 189 34.29 -24.00 -22.65
C ARG A 189 35.73 -24.16 -22.16
N ARG A 190 36.06 -25.32 -21.58
CA ARG A 190 37.42 -25.69 -21.16
C ARG A 190 37.73 -27.13 -21.57
N ALA A 191 37.81 -27.38 -22.87
CA ALA A 191 38.40 -28.62 -23.38
C ALA A 191 38.83 -28.50 -24.85
N PHE A 192 39.62 -27.50 -25.23
CA PHE A 192 40.36 -27.53 -26.50
C PHE A 192 41.56 -26.60 -26.40
N LEU A 193 42.70 -27.12 -25.95
CA LEU A 193 44.07 -26.60 -26.17
C LEU A 193 45.11 -27.52 -25.49
N LEU A 194 45.01 -28.84 -25.69
CA LEU A 194 46.16 -29.73 -25.52
C LEU A 194 47.03 -29.56 -26.76
N GLY A 195 48.00 -28.65 -26.61
CA GLY A 195 48.89 -28.18 -27.67
C GLY A 195 49.80 -29.27 -28.22
N ARG A 196 49.96 -29.21 -29.56
CA ARG A 196 51.05 -29.81 -30.33
C ARG A 196 52.39 -29.21 -29.87
N GLY A 197 53.23 -30.02 -29.22
CA GLY A 197 54.66 -29.72 -29.07
C GLY A 197 55.38 -29.95 -30.40
N ARG A 198 55.71 -28.87 -31.12
CA ARG A 198 56.65 -28.88 -32.25
C ARG A 198 58.07 -29.04 -31.71
N GLY A 199 58.81 -29.97 -32.32
CA GLY A 199 60.24 -30.11 -32.12
C GLY A 199 61.02 -28.89 -32.57
N VAL A 200 62.11 -28.61 -31.85
CA VAL A 200 63.17 -27.71 -32.27
C VAL A 200 64.47 -28.50 -32.23
N ALA A 201 65.09 -28.59 -33.40
CA ALA A 201 66.45 -29.06 -33.61
C ALA A 201 67.37 -27.83 -33.63
N THR A 202 68.49 -27.88 -32.90
CA THR A 202 69.66 -27.06 -33.19
C THR A 202 70.90 -27.85 -32.78
N GLY A 203 71.83 -28.04 -33.71
CA GLY A 203 72.97 -28.93 -33.58
C GLY A 203 74.28 -28.30 -33.07
N ALA A 204 75.24 -29.21 -32.82
CA ALA A 204 76.70 -29.17 -33.03
C ALA A 204 77.51 -28.04 -32.33
N ARG A 205 78.71 -28.25 -31.76
CA ARG A 205 79.92 -29.04 -32.13
C ARG A 205 81.01 -28.74 -31.06
N PRO A 206 82.28 -29.17 -31.18
CA PRO A 206 82.87 -30.46 -31.55
C PRO A 206 83.31 -31.30 -30.34
#